data_AF-A0A4Z0GWP5-F1
#
_entry.id   AF-A0A4Z0GWP5-F1
#
_cell.length_a   1.000
_cell.length_b   1.000
_cell.length_c   1.000
_cell.angle_alpha   90.00
_cell.angle_beta   90.00
_cell.angle_gamma   90.00
#
_symmetry.space_group_name_H-M   'P 1'
#
loop_
_entity.id
_entity.type
_entity.pdbx_description
1 polymer ?
#
loop_
_entity_poly.entity_id
_entity_poly.type
_entity_poly.pdbx_seq_one_letter_code
_entity_poly.pdbx_strand_id
1 'polypeptide(L)'
;MIAGKKWVTMGYQLLGQALFAYFLLYLLSDWLSFSFELWSYALVISGGLLALLVTTYYRAYQLRLVIVPIFIIGLSFLTGLYWLLGIALAGAVVWRYQSLEVEPDYGNEHALLMATTILAFVELIFYQDLQLLAALILQYAVLLGGYNLSHYFEVSKEDRSKGKQNLSLYALAIPVTVLVLVLVLPGARTVLGFAWRIVSFVFLKGFMVLLSGLSLIGLDVSKIRPLNNEEGNETNLFEEFNDMNNEQQEAGSYDPSVVNAIGNATHWGTIIGVIIAVVIALAVLYRFNKNRSSDELEAEDLSYQNVHWASDGTQSFHTGLAFSRSKADNAVRQQFQQFEKEAAKRGVGRHYNESISDWFSRIGVKANHTNLYQKVRYGNEELSPEEKEDFAREMDLLTQEVRRVAEDKD
;
A
#
# COMPACT_ATOMS: atom_id res chain seq x y z
N MET A 1 -9.61 22.20 1.41
CA MET A 1 -8.19 21.79 1.34
C MET A 1 -7.45 22.79 0.48
N ILE A 2 -6.30 23.33 0.92
CA ILE A 2 -5.48 24.24 0.11
C ILE A 2 -4.98 23.45 -1.11
N ALA A 3 -5.21 23.94 -2.33
CA ALA A 3 -4.89 23.21 -3.57
C ALA A 3 -3.44 22.66 -3.59
N GLY A 4 -2.48 23.40 -3.03
CA GLY A 4 -1.08 22.97 -2.90
C GLY A 4 -0.89 21.69 -2.07
N LYS A 5 -1.67 21.49 -0.98
CA LYS A 5 -1.57 20.28 -0.14
C LYS A 5 -1.90 19.03 -0.94
N LYS A 6 -2.97 19.09 -1.75
CA LYS A 6 -3.42 17.97 -2.58
C LYS A 6 -2.32 17.55 -3.55
N TRP A 7 -1.72 18.51 -4.26
CA TRP A 7 -0.66 18.25 -5.23
C TRP A 7 0.60 17.63 -4.62
N VAL A 8 1.05 18.16 -3.48
CA VAL A 8 2.22 17.59 -2.78
C VAL A 8 1.93 16.17 -2.34
N THR A 9 0.77 15.95 -1.71
CA THR A 9 0.37 14.64 -1.20
C THR A 9 0.30 13.59 -2.30
N MET A 10 -0.43 13.90 -3.37
CA MET A 10 -0.52 13.00 -4.53
C MET A 10 0.85 12.75 -5.16
N GLY A 11 1.68 13.79 -5.29
CA GLY A 11 2.99 13.70 -5.94
C GLY A 11 3.94 12.74 -5.22
N TYR A 12 4.12 12.90 -3.91
CA TYR A 12 5.04 12.04 -3.17
C TYR A 12 4.50 10.61 -3.00
N GLN A 13 3.17 10.44 -2.86
CA GLN A 13 2.57 9.10 -2.77
C GLN A 13 2.73 8.34 -4.09
N LEU A 14 2.47 9.00 -5.22
CA LEU A 14 2.63 8.39 -6.53
C LEU A 14 4.09 8.06 -6.83
N LEU A 15 5.03 8.96 -6.49
CA LEU A 15 6.47 8.69 -6.59
C LEU A 15 6.90 7.53 -5.69
N GLY A 16 6.45 7.50 -4.44
CA GLY A 16 6.80 6.43 -3.49
C GLY A 16 6.27 5.06 -3.94
N GLN A 17 5.10 5.02 -4.58
CA GLN A 17 4.57 3.78 -5.15
C GLN A 17 5.26 3.38 -6.44
N ALA A 18 5.66 4.34 -7.27
CA ALA A 18 6.50 4.07 -8.43
C ALA A 18 7.86 3.50 -7.99
N LEU A 19 8.48 4.03 -6.95
CA LEU A 19 9.73 3.48 -6.41
C LEU A 19 9.54 2.10 -5.77
N PHE A 20 8.40 1.83 -5.12
CA PHE A 20 8.07 0.45 -4.73
C PHE A 20 7.94 -0.49 -5.93
N ALA A 21 7.29 -0.05 -7.02
CA ALA A 21 7.22 -0.80 -8.26
C ALA A 21 8.59 -1.02 -8.91
N TYR A 22 9.56 -0.10 -8.72
CA TYR A 22 10.93 -0.29 -9.20
C TYR A 22 11.56 -1.56 -8.62
N PHE A 23 11.46 -1.79 -7.30
CA PHE A 23 12.00 -3.00 -6.67
C PHE A 23 11.34 -4.27 -7.25
N LEU A 24 10.01 -4.29 -7.33
CA LEU A 24 9.27 -5.42 -7.93
C LEU A 24 9.69 -5.69 -9.40
N LEU A 25 9.91 -4.63 -10.17
CA LEU A 25 10.31 -4.73 -11.56
C LEU A 25 11.78 -5.09 -11.73
N TYR A 26 12.66 -4.66 -10.82
CA TYR A 26 14.07 -5.04 -10.80
C TYR A 26 14.19 -6.56 -10.64
N LEU A 27 13.44 -7.12 -9.70
CA LEU A 27 13.33 -8.55 -9.48
C LEU A 27 12.80 -9.33 -10.69
N LEU A 28 11.81 -8.77 -11.40
CA LEU A 28 11.30 -9.34 -12.64
C LEU A 28 12.30 -9.22 -13.81
N SER A 29 13.12 -8.16 -13.82
CA SER A 29 14.06 -7.87 -14.91
C SER A 29 15.19 -8.90 -14.99
N ASP A 30 15.67 -9.36 -13.84
CA ASP A 30 16.66 -10.44 -13.73
C ASP A 30 16.10 -11.73 -14.31
N TRP A 31 14.86 -12.08 -13.95
CA TRP A 31 14.18 -13.27 -14.45
C TRP A 31 13.97 -13.25 -15.97
N LEU A 32 13.69 -12.08 -16.53
CA LEU A 32 13.50 -11.91 -17.97
C LEU A 32 14.81 -11.57 -18.71
N SER A 33 15.94 -11.48 -18.00
CA SER A 33 17.25 -11.15 -18.54
C SER A 33 17.31 -9.82 -19.31
N PHE A 34 16.61 -8.80 -18.82
CA PHE A 34 16.64 -7.45 -19.40
C PHE A 34 17.39 -6.48 -18.48
N SER A 35 18.13 -5.54 -19.05
CA SER A 35 18.76 -4.48 -18.28
C SER A 35 17.72 -3.51 -17.72
N PHE A 36 17.72 -3.28 -16.41
CA PHE A 36 16.78 -2.41 -15.74
C PHE A 36 17.50 -1.38 -14.88
N GLU A 37 17.80 -0.23 -15.49
CA GLU A 37 18.55 0.84 -14.86
C GLU A 37 17.65 1.83 -14.10
N LEU A 38 18.07 2.21 -12.89
CA LEU A 38 17.35 3.19 -12.06
C LEU A 38 17.16 4.53 -12.78
N TRP A 39 18.15 4.99 -13.54
CA TRP A 39 18.10 6.29 -14.21
C TRP A 39 17.07 6.33 -15.34
N SER A 40 17.03 5.28 -16.16
CA SER A 40 16.00 5.11 -17.20
C SER A 40 14.61 5.06 -16.58
N TYR A 41 14.45 4.29 -15.51
CA TYR A 41 13.19 4.22 -14.76
C TYR A 41 12.77 5.59 -14.19
N ALA A 42 13.67 6.28 -13.51
CA ALA A 42 13.42 7.58 -12.90
C ALA A 42 13.04 8.65 -13.94
N LEU A 43 13.67 8.61 -15.13
CA LEU A 43 13.34 9.50 -16.24
C LEU A 43 11.92 9.23 -16.76
N VAL A 44 11.58 7.96 -16.99
CA VAL A 44 10.23 7.56 -17.44
C VAL A 44 9.15 8.00 -16.45
N ILE A 45 9.35 7.74 -15.15
CA ILE A 45 8.38 8.14 -14.11
C ILE A 45 8.28 9.66 -13.99
N SER A 46 9.41 10.37 -13.95
CA SER A 46 9.42 11.84 -13.88
C SER A 46 8.73 12.47 -15.09
N GLY A 47 8.99 11.93 -16.28
CA GLY A 47 8.31 12.33 -17.51
C GLY A 47 6.80 12.06 -17.47
N GLY A 48 6.38 10.87 -17.01
CA GLY A 48 4.96 10.54 -16.83
C GLY A 48 4.26 11.48 -15.84
N LEU A 49 4.91 11.83 -14.74
CA LEU A 49 4.41 12.79 -13.76
C LEU A 49 4.31 14.21 -14.33
N LEU A 50 5.29 14.65 -15.11
CA LEU A 50 5.22 15.93 -15.83
C LEU A 50 4.05 15.94 -16.81
N ALA A 51 3.84 14.86 -17.58
CA ALA A 51 2.69 14.73 -18.47
C ALA A 51 1.36 14.76 -17.70
N LEU A 52 1.29 14.14 -16.52
CA LEU A 52 0.13 14.22 -15.63
C LEU A 52 -0.13 15.65 -15.13
N LEU A 53 0.92 16.37 -14.73
CA LEU A 53 0.80 17.76 -14.30
C LEU A 53 0.29 18.66 -15.44
N VAL A 54 0.87 18.54 -16.64
CA VAL A 54 0.47 19.30 -17.83
C VAL A 54 -0.97 19.00 -18.21
N THR A 55 -1.35 17.72 -18.31
CA THR A 55 -2.73 17.34 -18.68
C THR A 55 -3.76 17.79 -17.64
N THR A 56 -3.38 17.83 -16.36
CA THR A 56 -4.26 18.36 -15.32
C THR A 56 -4.39 19.88 -15.39
N TYR A 57 -3.32 20.59 -15.71
CA TYR A 57 -3.36 22.04 -15.91
C TYR A 57 -4.38 22.44 -16.98
N TYR A 58 -4.46 21.68 -18.09
CA TYR A 58 -5.43 21.92 -19.16
C TYR A 58 -6.84 21.36 -18.90
N ARG A 59 -7.12 20.79 -17.72
CA ARG A 59 -8.43 20.20 -17.34
C ARG A 59 -9.01 19.19 -18.33
N ALA A 60 -8.16 18.55 -19.13
CA ALA A 60 -8.58 17.63 -20.17
C ALA A 60 -8.56 16.19 -19.65
N TYR A 61 -9.61 15.81 -18.89
CA TYR A 61 -9.69 14.50 -18.23
C TYR A 61 -9.49 13.33 -19.20
N GLN A 62 -10.16 13.35 -20.36
CA GLN A 62 -10.03 12.29 -21.36
C GLN A 62 -8.63 12.23 -21.99
N LEU A 63 -7.98 13.40 -22.18
CA LEU A 63 -6.63 13.44 -22.76
C LEU A 63 -5.59 12.85 -21.81
N ARG A 64 -5.79 12.95 -20.48
CA ARG A 64 -4.89 12.35 -19.49
C ARG A 64 -4.76 10.83 -19.68
N LEU A 65 -5.87 10.14 -19.94
CA LEU A 65 -5.91 8.68 -20.14
C LEU A 65 -5.17 8.20 -21.39
N VAL A 66 -4.95 9.09 -22.36
CA VAL A 66 -4.32 8.75 -23.64
C VAL A 66 -2.88 9.29 -23.70
N ILE A 67 -2.69 10.56 -23.37
CA ILE A 67 -1.38 11.24 -23.48
C ILE A 67 -0.37 10.65 -22.49
N VAL A 68 -0.77 10.40 -21.24
CA VAL A 68 0.17 9.91 -20.21
C VAL A 68 0.71 8.52 -20.56
N PRO A 69 -0.13 7.52 -20.93
CA PRO A 69 0.39 6.23 -21.37
C PRO A 69 1.27 6.31 -22.61
N ILE A 70 0.86 7.05 -23.64
CA ILE A 70 1.66 7.23 -24.86
C ILE A 70 3.03 7.82 -24.52
N PHE A 71 3.07 8.81 -23.63
CA PHE A 71 4.31 9.44 -23.21
C PHE A 71 5.21 8.50 -22.41
N ILE A 72 4.67 7.74 -21.46
CA ILE A 72 5.41 6.75 -20.66
C ILE A 72 5.96 5.63 -21.56
N ILE A 73 5.15 5.10 -22.48
CA ILE A 73 5.57 4.04 -23.41
C ILE A 73 6.64 4.57 -24.37
N GLY A 74 6.46 5.78 -24.91
CA GLY A 74 7.43 6.43 -25.78
C GLY A 74 8.77 6.68 -25.09
N LEU A 75 8.75 7.19 -23.85
CA LEU A 75 9.97 7.37 -23.06
C LEU A 75 10.61 6.04 -22.67
N SER A 76 9.82 5.00 -22.40
CA SER A 76 10.34 3.65 -22.12
C SER A 76 11.14 3.15 -23.32
N PHE A 77 10.60 3.28 -24.53
CA PHE A 77 11.30 2.92 -25.76
C PHE A 77 12.60 3.73 -25.96
N LEU A 78 12.58 5.04 -25.70
CA LEU A 78 13.75 5.92 -25.87
C LEU A 78 14.87 5.64 -24.85
N THR A 79 14.51 5.25 -23.64
CA THR A 79 15.47 4.96 -22.54
C THR A 79 15.96 3.52 -22.53
N GLY A 80 15.51 2.69 -23.47
CA GLY A 80 15.84 1.26 -23.54
C GLY A 80 15.08 0.40 -22.51
N LEU A 81 14.10 0.95 -21.80
CA LEU A 81 13.22 0.20 -20.93
C LEU A 81 12.33 -0.73 -21.77
N TYR A 82 12.23 -2.00 -21.37
CA TYR A 82 11.41 -2.96 -22.11
C TYR A 82 9.96 -2.46 -22.24
N TRP A 83 9.47 -2.35 -23.48
CA TRP A 83 8.21 -1.65 -23.78
C TRP A 83 6.99 -2.25 -23.09
N LEU A 84 6.98 -3.58 -22.83
CA LEU A 84 5.93 -4.24 -22.06
C LEU A 84 5.89 -3.76 -20.61
N LEU A 85 7.06 -3.52 -19.99
CA LEU A 85 7.14 -2.89 -18.67
C LEU A 85 6.64 -1.45 -18.72
N GLY A 86 6.96 -0.72 -19.80
CA GLY A 86 6.42 0.62 -20.04
C GLY A 86 4.89 0.65 -20.10
N ILE A 87 4.26 -0.32 -20.75
CA ILE A 87 2.79 -0.46 -20.79
C ILE A 87 2.24 -0.74 -19.39
N ALA A 88 2.84 -1.69 -18.66
CA ALA A 88 2.41 -2.02 -17.30
C ALA A 88 2.53 -0.81 -16.35
N LEU A 89 3.65 -0.08 -16.42
CA LEU A 89 3.89 1.14 -15.66
C LEU A 89 2.91 2.25 -16.02
N ALA A 90 2.63 2.45 -17.30
CA ALA A 90 1.64 3.41 -17.76
C ALA A 90 0.26 3.13 -17.15
N GLY A 91 -0.19 1.88 -17.20
CA GLY A 91 -1.44 1.44 -16.59
C GLY A 91 -1.46 1.68 -15.08
N ALA A 92 -0.40 1.27 -14.38
CA ALA A 92 -0.28 1.42 -12.94
C ALA A 92 -0.28 2.89 -12.49
N VAL A 93 0.49 3.76 -13.16
CA VAL A 93 0.58 5.19 -12.84
C VAL A 93 -0.77 5.89 -13.08
N VAL A 94 -1.44 5.62 -14.21
CA VAL A 94 -2.73 6.24 -14.52
C VAL A 94 -3.82 5.75 -13.57
N TRP A 95 -3.93 4.44 -13.36
CA TRP A 95 -4.90 3.86 -12.43
C TRP A 95 -4.70 4.42 -11.02
N ARG A 96 -3.45 4.46 -10.55
CA ARG A 96 -3.18 4.96 -9.20
C ARG A 96 -3.46 6.44 -9.07
N TYR A 97 -3.08 7.24 -10.07
CA TYR A 97 -3.41 8.66 -10.09
C TYR A 97 -4.92 8.89 -9.95
N GLN A 98 -5.75 8.13 -10.69
CA GLN A 98 -7.21 8.22 -10.60
C GLN A 98 -7.72 7.83 -9.22
N SER A 99 -7.19 6.76 -8.64
CA SER A 99 -7.53 6.33 -7.28
C SER A 99 -7.23 7.42 -6.25
N LEU A 100 -6.06 8.05 -6.33
CA LEU A 100 -5.65 9.15 -5.45
C LEU A 100 -6.42 10.46 -5.69
N GLU A 101 -6.97 10.65 -6.89
CA GLU A 101 -7.78 11.84 -7.22
C GLU A 101 -9.14 11.81 -6.52
N VAL A 102 -9.74 10.61 -6.41
CA VAL A 102 -11.01 10.33 -5.73
C VAL A 102 -10.83 10.34 -4.21
N GLU A 103 -9.90 9.53 -3.71
CA GLU A 103 -9.63 9.39 -2.28
C GLU A 103 -8.12 9.47 -2.05
N PRO A 104 -7.61 10.63 -1.58
CA PRO A 104 -6.23 10.73 -1.15
C PRO A 104 -6.04 9.81 0.06
N ASP A 105 -5.14 8.85 -0.10
CA ASP A 105 -4.97 7.74 0.82
C ASP A 105 -4.05 8.16 1.98
N TYR A 106 -4.62 8.76 3.02
CA TYR A 106 -3.87 9.22 4.18
C TYR A 106 -3.54 8.02 5.09
N GLY A 107 -2.28 7.60 5.13
CA GLY A 107 -1.81 6.61 6.11
C GLY A 107 -1.11 5.38 5.51
N ASN A 108 -1.06 5.22 4.19
CA ASN A 108 -0.35 4.12 3.56
C ASN A 108 1.17 4.33 3.45
N GLU A 109 1.69 5.47 3.89
CA GLU A 109 3.12 5.81 3.79
C GLU A 109 3.99 4.86 4.62
N HIS A 110 3.58 4.54 5.85
CA HIS A 110 4.34 3.66 6.74
C HIS A 110 4.38 2.23 6.23
N ALA A 111 3.24 1.70 5.77
CA ALA A 111 3.15 0.36 5.22
C ALA A 111 3.98 0.24 3.93
N LEU A 112 3.91 1.26 3.06
CA LEU A 112 4.69 1.32 1.84
C LEU A 112 6.19 1.39 2.12
N LEU A 113 6.62 2.24 3.05
CA LEU A 113 8.02 2.38 3.44
C LEU A 113 8.55 1.06 4.03
N MET A 114 7.80 0.43 4.93
CA MET A 114 8.16 -0.87 5.51
C MET A 114 8.26 -1.96 4.43
N ALA A 115 7.28 -2.05 3.53
CA ALA A 115 7.28 -3.01 2.43
C ALA A 115 8.47 -2.79 1.50
N THR A 116 8.78 -1.54 1.11
CA THR A 116 9.97 -1.23 0.31
C THR A 116 11.26 -1.59 1.04
N THR A 117 11.37 -1.33 2.34
CA THR A 117 12.61 -1.60 3.07
C THR A 117 12.85 -3.09 3.19
N ILE A 118 11.81 -3.89 3.47
CA ILE A 118 11.92 -5.35 3.50
C ILE A 118 12.34 -5.88 2.13
N LEU A 119 11.65 -5.45 1.07
CA LEU A 119 11.93 -5.90 -0.29
C LEU A 119 13.34 -5.49 -0.75
N ALA A 120 13.71 -4.22 -0.58
CA ALA A 120 15.04 -3.72 -0.91
C ALA A 120 16.14 -4.40 -0.10
N PHE A 121 15.91 -4.71 1.18
CA PHE A 121 16.88 -5.43 2.00
C PHE A 121 17.14 -6.85 1.46
N VAL A 122 16.08 -7.58 1.10
CA VAL A 122 16.19 -8.88 0.46
C VAL A 122 16.96 -8.76 -0.85
N GLU A 123 16.58 -7.84 -1.73
CA GLU A 123 17.25 -7.66 -3.01
C GLU A 123 18.73 -7.25 -2.85
N LEU A 124 19.05 -6.38 -1.89
CA LEU A 124 20.44 -5.98 -1.59
C LEU A 124 21.30 -7.12 -1.06
N ILE A 125 20.71 -8.10 -0.37
CA ILE A 125 21.41 -9.32 0.04
C ILE A 125 21.83 -10.13 -1.19
N PHE A 126 20.91 -10.33 -2.15
CA PHE A 126 21.12 -11.22 -3.28
C PHE A 126 21.91 -10.56 -4.42
N TYR A 127 21.52 -9.35 -4.83
CA TYR A 127 22.03 -8.71 -6.05
C TYR A 127 23.27 -7.84 -5.83
N GLN A 128 23.44 -7.30 -4.61
CA GLN A 128 24.56 -6.40 -4.26
C GLN A 128 24.69 -5.16 -5.16
N ASP A 129 23.61 -4.74 -5.81
CA ASP A 129 23.62 -3.61 -6.74
C ASP A 129 23.48 -2.28 -5.99
N LEU A 130 24.35 -1.33 -6.30
CA LEU A 130 24.32 0.03 -5.76
C LEU A 130 23.04 0.79 -6.19
N GLN A 131 22.45 0.43 -7.34
CA GLN A 131 21.20 1.02 -7.82
C GLN A 131 20.03 0.76 -6.86
N LEU A 132 19.96 -0.44 -6.27
CA LEU A 132 18.95 -0.78 -5.27
C LEU A 132 19.10 0.07 -4.01
N LEU A 133 20.34 0.31 -3.57
CA LEU A 133 20.62 1.18 -2.43
C LEU A 133 20.23 2.63 -2.74
N ALA A 134 20.59 3.13 -3.92
CA ALA A 134 20.22 4.47 -4.37
C ALA A 134 18.69 4.63 -4.47
N ALA A 135 17.98 3.63 -5.00
CA ALA A 135 16.52 3.61 -5.07
C ALA A 135 15.89 3.63 -3.67
N LEU A 136 16.47 2.91 -2.70
CA LEU A 136 15.99 2.90 -1.33
C LEU A 136 16.19 4.27 -0.65
N ILE A 137 17.37 4.88 -0.84
CA ILE A 137 17.63 6.24 -0.36
C ILE A 137 16.61 7.22 -0.94
N LEU A 138 16.35 7.12 -2.25
CA LEU A 138 15.38 7.94 -2.93
C LEU A 138 13.96 7.71 -2.41
N GLN A 139 13.58 6.47 -2.10
CA GLN A 139 12.29 6.11 -1.50
C GLN A 139 12.09 6.79 -0.15
N TYR A 140 13.08 6.72 0.74
CA TYR A 140 13.03 7.40 2.03
C TYR A 140 12.95 8.92 1.86
N ALA A 141 13.74 9.50 0.94
CA ALA A 141 13.72 10.93 0.67
C ALA A 141 12.36 11.39 0.14
N VAL A 142 11.74 10.65 -0.78
CA VAL A 142 10.42 10.95 -1.35
C VAL A 142 9.33 10.84 -0.29
N LEU A 143 9.25 9.73 0.45
CA LEU A 143 8.17 9.50 1.40
C LEU A 143 8.29 10.39 2.63
N LEU A 144 9.46 10.42 3.28
CA LEU A 144 9.65 11.27 4.46
C LEU A 144 9.65 12.74 4.08
N GLY A 145 10.33 13.12 3.00
CA GLY A 145 10.37 14.51 2.52
C GLY A 145 9.00 14.99 2.07
N GLY A 146 8.27 14.17 1.32
CA GLY A 146 6.92 14.46 0.86
C GLY A 146 5.90 14.56 2.00
N TYR A 147 5.92 13.63 2.95
CA TYR A 147 5.09 13.68 4.15
C TYR A 147 5.34 14.97 4.94
N ASN A 148 6.60 15.27 5.24
CA ASN A 148 6.98 16.49 5.97
C ASN A 148 6.58 17.76 5.20
N LEU A 149 6.80 17.79 3.89
CA LEU A 149 6.42 18.93 3.06
C LEU A 149 4.90 19.13 3.06
N SER A 150 4.13 18.05 2.99
CA SER A 150 2.66 18.09 3.05
C SER A 150 2.16 18.66 4.37
N HIS A 151 2.80 18.28 5.49
CA HIS A 151 2.47 18.78 6.82
C HIS A 151 2.94 20.23 7.01
N TYR A 152 4.08 20.62 6.46
CA TYR A 152 4.56 22.00 6.50
C TYR A 152 3.59 22.98 5.82
N PHE A 153 2.89 22.56 4.77
CA PHE A 153 1.85 23.37 4.14
C PHE A 153 0.56 23.50 4.97
N GLU A 154 0.35 22.62 5.95
CA GLU A 154 -0.81 22.63 6.85
C GLU A 154 -0.59 23.51 8.08
N VAL A 155 0.64 23.59 8.58
CA VAL A 155 0.97 24.36 9.79
C VAL A 155 0.91 25.88 9.54
N SER A 156 0.19 26.58 10.44
CA SER A 156 0.05 28.03 10.48
C SER A 156 1.43 28.73 10.46
N LYS A 157 1.53 29.96 9.93
CA LYS A 157 2.83 30.66 9.86
C LYS A 157 3.47 30.85 11.24
N GLU A 158 2.66 30.98 12.29
CA GLU A 158 3.10 31.15 13.68
C GLU A 158 3.74 29.88 14.26
N ASP A 159 3.20 28.71 13.94
CA ASP A 159 3.66 27.42 14.48
C ASP A 159 4.82 26.79 13.69
N ARG A 160 5.20 27.37 12.54
CA ARG A 160 6.27 26.84 11.67
C ARG A 160 7.64 26.76 12.33
N SER A 161 7.92 27.57 13.35
CA SER A 161 9.22 27.56 14.04
C SER A 161 9.47 26.24 14.76
N LYS A 162 8.45 25.67 15.41
CA LYS A 162 8.50 24.35 16.04
C LYS A 162 8.57 23.23 14.99
N GLY A 163 7.87 23.39 13.86
CA GLY A 163 7.92 22.45 12.74
C GLY A 163 9.32 22.25 12.14
N LYS A 164 10.17 23.28 12.12
CA LYS A 164 11.54 23.20 11.60
C LYS A 164 12.42 22.20 12.35
N GLN A 165 12.25 22.08 13.68
CA GLN A 165 13.05 21.18 14.50
C GLN A 165 12.74 19.70 14.22
N ASN A 166 11.47 19.39 13.96
CA ASN A 166 11.09 18.03 13.56
C ASN A 166 11.61 17.69 12.15
N LEU A 167 11.60 18.68 11.25
CA LEU A 167 12.07 18.50 9.87
C LEU A 167 13.58 18.17 9.80
N SER A 168 14.41 18.78 10.66
CA SER A 168 15.83 18.44 10.73
C SER A 168 16.08 17.05 11.30
N LEU A 169 15.22 16.56 12.20
CA LEU A 169 15.32 15.22 12.77
C LEU A 169 15.08 14.14 11.70
N TYR A 170 14.10 14.34 10.81
CA TYR A 170 13.86 13.45 9.67
C TYR A 170 14.97 13.51 8.61
N ALA A 171 15.52 14.70 8.35
CA ALA A 171 16.67 14.85 7.45
C ALA A 171 17.89 14.06 7.96
N LEU A 172 18.04 13.92 9.29
CA LEU A 172 19.07 13.09 9.91
C LEU A 172 18.71 11.60 9.93
N ALA A 173 17.42 11.25 9.97
CA ALA A 173 16.98 9.85 9.96
C ALA A 173 17.36 9.11 8.66
N ILE A 174 17.36 9.79 7.50
CA ILE A 174 17.74 9.20 6.21
C ILE A 174 19.20 8.68 6.23
N PRO A 175 20.23 9.53 6.44
CA PRO A 175 21.62 9.08 6.42
C PRO A 175 21.92 8.06 7.54
N VAL A 176 21.26 8.18 8.70
CA VAL A 176 21.39 7.18 9.78
C VAL A 176 20.85 5.83 9.33
N THR A 177 19.68 5.79 8.70
CA THR A 177 19.08 4.54 8.19
C THR A 177 19.98 3.89 7.14
N VAL A 178 20.53 4.70 6.23
CA VAL A 178 21.46 4.24 5.18
C VAL A 178 22.74 3.69 5.79
N LEU A 179 23.32 4.40 6.75
CA LEU A 179 24.52 3.95 7.46
C LEU A 179 24.28 2.62 8.17
N VAL A 180 23.16 2.49 8.90
CA VAL A 180 22.78 1.24 9.56
C VAL A 180 22.64 0.10 8.55
N LEU A 181 21.97 0.33 7.42
CA LEU A 181 21.84 -0.68 6.36
C LEU A 181 23.21 -1.11 5.80
N VAL A 182 24.06 -0.15 5.44
CA VAL A 182 25.41 -0.43 4.91
C VAL A 182 26.26 -1.23 5.90
N LEU A 183 26.14 -0.95 7.21
CA LEU A 183 26.87 -1.68 8.25
C LEU A 183 26.28 -3.08 8.54
N VAL A 184 24.97 -3.25 8.45
CA VAL A 184 24.29 -4.52 8.74
C VAL A 184 24.40 -5.50 7.56
N LEU A 185 24.41 -5.01 6.32
CA LEU A 185 24.39 -5.85 5.11
C LEU A 185 25.52 -6.88 5.04
N PRO A 186 26.81 -6.55 5.31
CA PRO A 186 27.88 -7.54 5.31
C PRO A 186 27.63 -8.67 6.32
N GLY A 187 27.23 -8.35 7.55
CA GLY A 187 26.94 -9.34 8.58
C GLY A 187 25.75 -10.23 8.22
N ALA A 188 24.67 -9.63 7.70
CA ALA A 188 23.50 -10.37 7.22
C ALA A 188 23.87 -11.35 6.10
N ARG A 189 24.73 -10.93 5.16
CA ARG A 189 25.24 -11.79 4.08
C ARG A 189 26.09 -12.93 4.60
N THR A 190 26.97 -12.69 5.57
CA THR A 190 27.77 -13.77 6.18
C THR A 190 26.87 -14.81 6.85
N VAL A 191 25.86 -14.37 7.60
CA VAL A 191 24.90 -15.27 8.26
C VAL A 191 24.07 -16.06 7.24
N LEU A 192 23.57 -15.40 6.19
CA LEU A 192 22.80 -16.07 5.14
C LEU A 192 23.64 -17.02 4.31
N GLY A 193 24.88 -16.64 3.98
CA GLY A 193 25.83 -17.52 3.29
C GLY A 193 26.14 -18.76 4.14
N PHE A 194 26.31 -18.60 5.45
CA PHE A 194 26.48 -19.71 6.37
C PHE A 194 25.22 -20.60 6.44
N ALA A 195 24.04 -20.00 6.57
CA ALA A 195 22.78 -20.74 6.57
C ALA A 195 22.56 -21.51 5.26
N TRP A 196 22.84 -20.89 4.11
CA TRP A 196 22.75 -21.52 2.80
C TRP A 196 23.72 -22.69 2.64
N ARG A 197 24.94 -22.58 3.18
CA ARG A 197 25.91 -23.69 3.22
C ARG A 197 25.38 -24.86 4.05
N ILE A 198 24.78 -24.60 5.21
CA ILE A 198 24.15 -25.64 6.04
C ILE A 198 22.99 -26.30 5.28
N VAL A 199 22.09 -25.52 4.70
CA VAL A 199 20.95 -26.04 3.93
C VAL A 199 21.43 -26.87 2.74
N SER A 200 22.41 -26.37 1.99
CA SER A 200 23.01 -27.07 0.85
C SER A 200 23.67 -28.37 1.29
N PHE A 201 24.37 -28.38 2.42
CA PHE A 201 24.99 -29.57 2.98
C PHE A 201 23.96 -30.62 3.41
N VAL A 202 22.92 -30.21 4.15
CA VAL A 202 21.83 -31.11 4.57
C VAL A 202 21.10 -31.67 3.36
N PHE A 203 20.80 -30.83 2.37
CA PHE A 203 20.18 -31.25 1.12
C PHE A 203 21.04 -32.26 0.36
N LEU A 204 22.34 -31.98 0.18
CA LEU A 204 23.26 -32.87 -0.51
C LEU A 204 23.41 -34.21 0.20
N LYS A 205 23.56 -34.22 1.54
CA LYS A 205 23.60 -35.45 2.34
C LYS A 205 22.29 -36.23 2.25
N GLY A 206 21.15 -35.54 2.34
CA GLY A 206 19.83 -36.16 2.18
C GLY A 206 19.64 -36.78 0.80
N PHE A 207 20.07 -36.08 -0.25
CA PHE A 207 20.04 -36.57 -1.62
C PHE A 207 20.94 -37.79 -1.82
N MET A 208 22.14 -37.80 -1.22
CA MET A 208 23.05 -38.95 -1.24
C MET A 208 22.48 -40.19 -0.52
N VAL A 209 21.78 -40.00 0.60
CA VAL A 209 21.07 -41.08 1.30
C VAL A 209 19.94 -41.62 0.41
N LEU A 210 19.19 -40.74 -0.26
CA LEU A 210 18.15 -41.14 -1.21
C LEU A 210 18.71 -41.94 -2.38
N LEU A 211 19.81 -41.49 -3.00
CA LEU A 211 20.49 -42.23 -4.07
C LEU A 211 20.99 -43.59 -3.58
N SER A 212 21.56 -43.66 -2.37
CA SER A 212 21.96 -44.93 -1.74
C SER A 212 20.77 -45.86 -1.49
N GLY A 213 19.62 -45.30 -1.13
CA GLY A 213 18.37 -46.06 -0.99
C GLY A 213 17.86 -46.62 -2.32
N LEU A 214 17.97 -45.85 -3.41
CA LEU A 214 17.58 -46.29 -4.75
C LEU A 214 18.50 -47.40 -5.28
N SER A 215 19.80 -47.33 -4.99
CA SER A 215 20.75 -48.37 -5.40
C SER A 215 20.46 -49.73 -4.75
N LEU A 216 19.99 -49.74 -3.50
CA LEU A 216 19.56 -50.97 -2.80
C LEU A 216 18.38 -51.68 -3.49
N ILE A 217 17.55 -50.95 -4.24
CA ILE A 217 16.40 -51.49 -4.99
C ILE A 217 16.82 -52.00 -6.38
N GLY A 218 18.11 -51.94 -6.71
CA GLY A 218 18.66 -52.40 -7.99
C GLY A 218 18.53 -51.38 -9.13
N LEU A 219 18.19 -50.13 -8.83
CA LEU A 219 18.29 -49.03 -9.79
C LEU A 219 19.75 -48.62 -9.91
N ASP A 220 20.31 -48.75 -11.11
CA ASP A 220 21.69 -48.37 -11.40
C ASP A 220 21.87 -46.84 -11.43
N VAL A 221 22.15 -46.28 -10.25
CA VAL A 221 22.50 -44.85 -10.04
C VAL A 221 24.01 -44.59 -10.21
N SER A 222 24.81 -45.57 -10.62
CA SER A 222 26.28 -45.43 -10.76
C SER A 222 26.71 -44.38 -11.80
N LYS A 223 25.81 -44.01 -12.72
CA LYS A 223 26.03 -42.94 -13.70
C LYS A 223 25.88 -41.54 -13.11
N ILE A 224 25.26 -41.40 -11.93
CA ILE A 224 25.16 -40.15 -11.19
C ILE A 224 26.28 -40.14 -10.16
N ARG A 225 27.53 -40.05 -10.62
CA ARG A 225 28.67 -39.91 -9.70
C ARG A 225 28.68 -38.49 -9.12
N PRO A 226 28.66 -38.34 -7.79
CA PRO A 226 28.92 -37.04 -7.17
C PRO A 226 30.37 -36.63 -7.48
N LEU A 227 30.55 -35.39 -7.93
CA LEU A 227 31.82 -34.81 -8.38
C LEU A 227 32.94 -34.74 -7.32
N ASN A 228 32.71 -35.17 -6.08
CA ASN A 228 33.66 -35.03 -4.96
C ASN A 228 34.35 -36.32 -4.52
N ASN A 229 34.18 -37.42 -5.25
CA ASN A 229 34.89 -38.66 -4.92
C ASN A 229 36.21 -38.76 -5.69
N GLU A 230 37.12 -37.80 -5.46
CA GLU A 230 38.54 -38.14 -5.45
C GLU A 230 38.89 -38.54 -4.01
N GLU A 231 39.37 -39.76 -3.88
CA GLU A 231 39.36 -40.56 -2.66
C GLU A 231 40.33 -40.04 -1.59
N GLY A 232 39.87 -40.02 -0.34
CA GLY A 232 40.69 -40.58 0.74
C GLY A 232 41.30 -39.66 1.79
N ASN A 233 40.71 -38.52 2.12
CA ASN A 233 40.99 -37.89 3.41
C ASN A 233 39.70 -37.47 4.11
N GLU A 234 39.47 -38.03 5.30
CA GLU A 234 38.58 -37.43 6.30
C GLU A 234 39.23 -36.13 6.76
N THR A 235 39.14 -35.09 5.93
CA THR A 235 39.63 -33.76 6.27
C THR A 235 38.82 -33.28 7.47
N ASN A 236 39.52 -32.93 8.55
CA ASN A 236 38.92 -32.24 9.67
C ASN A 236 38.24 -30.98 9.12
N LEU A 237 36.91 -30.95 9.13
CA LEU A 237 36.09 -29.84 8.65
C LEU A 237 36.60 -28.48 9.17
N PHE A 238 37.18 -28.44 10.37
CA PHE A 238 37.72 -27.21 10.97
C PHE A 238 39.00 -26.68 10.32
N GLU A 239 39.83 -27.54 9.70
CA GLU A 239 41.03 -27.13 8.94
C GLU A 239 40.65 -26.63 7.54
N GLU A 240 39.72 -27.29 6.85
CA GLU A 240 39.19 -26.83 5.56
C GLU A 240 38.42 -25.49 5.69
N PHE A 241 37.78 -25.25 6.84
CA PHE A 241 37.17 -23.97 7.19
C PHE A 241 38.19 -22.82 7.37
N ASN A 242 39.42 -23.13 7.77
CA ASN A 242 40.49 -22.15 7.98
C ASN A 242 41.28 -21.87 6.70
N ASP A 243 41.46 -22.89 5.85
CA ASP A 243 42.18 -22.76 4.57
C ASP A 243 41.32 -22.09 3.48
N MET A 244 40.01 -22.34 3.42
CA MET A 244 39.12 -21.68 2.45
C MET A 244 38.99 -20.15 2.65
N ASN A 245 39.31 -19.61 3.83
CA ASN A 245 39.36 -18.17 4.04
C ASN A 245 40.70 -17.55 3.57
N ASN A 246 41.74 -18.36 3.38
CA ASN A 246 43.05 -17.93 2.89
C ASN A 246 43.25 -18.22 1.39
N GLU A 247 42.49 -19.16 0.80
CA GLU A 247 42.64 -19.58 -0.61
C GLU A 247 41.89 -18.74 -1.65
N GLN A 248 41.33 -17.59 -1.27
CA GLN A 248 40.71 -16.67 -2.24
C GLN A 248 41.71 -15.96 -3.18
N GLN A 249 42.98 -16.39 -3.20
CA GLN A 249 44.04 -15.85 -4.04
C GLN A 249 44.73 -16.84 -5.00
N GLU A 250 44.46 -18.14 -4.96
CA GLU A 250 45.03 -19.09 -5.94
C GLU A 250 43.94 -19.64 -6.87
N ALA A 251 43.89 -19.06 -8.07
CA ALA A 251 43.04 -19.49 -9.17
C ALA A 251 43.54 -20.83 -9.76
N GLY A 252 43.28 -21.92 -9.05
CA GLY A 252 43.32 -23.27 -9.62
C GLY A 252 42.15 -23.47 -10.59
N SER A 253 42.41 -24.12 -11.73
CA SER A 253 41.42 -24.37 -12.77
C SER A 253 40.32 -25.33 -12.27
N TYR A 254 39.21 -24.77 -11.78
CA TYR A 254 38.02 -25.54 -11.44
C TYR A 254 37.40 -26.18 -12.69
N ASP A 255 36.87 -27.39 -12.54
CA ASP A 255 36.09 -28.07 -13.58
C ASP A 255 34.88 -27.19 -13.98
N PRO A 256 34.76 -26.79 -15.27
CA PRO A 256 33.66 -25.97 -15.76
C PRO A 256 32.26 -26.54 -15.44
N SER A 257 32.15 -27.87 -15.30
CA SER A 257 30.88 -28.53 -15.00
C SER A 257 30.40 -28.26 -13.57
N VAL A 258 31.31 -28.23 -12.59
CA VAL A 258 31.02 -27.92 -11.18
C VAL A 258 30.64 -26.46 -11.01
N VAL A 259 31.40 -25.57 -11.66
CA VAL A 259 31.12 -24.12 -11.64
C VAL A 259 29.73 -23.84 -12.22
N ASN A 260 29.35 -24.51 -13.31
CA ASN A 260 28.01 -24.38 -13.89
C ASN A 260 26.90 -24.98 -13.00
N ALA A 261 27.15 -26.10 -12.31
CA ALA A 261 26.16 -26.70 -11.42
C ALA A 261 25.90 -25.83 -10.19
N ILE A 262 26.97 -25.27 -9.59
CA ILE A 262 26.88 -24.34 -8.46
C ILE A 262 26.25 -23.02 -8.92
N GLY A 263 26.61 -22.51 -10.11
CA GLY A 263 25.99 -21.33 -10.70
C GLY A 263 24.49 -21.51 -10.88
N ASN A 264 24.05 -22.64 -11.45
CA ASN A 264 22.63 -22.95 -11.62
C ASN A 264 21.90 -23.11 -10.29
N ALA A 265 22.48 -23.82 -9.31
CA ALA A 265 21.87 -23.98 -8.00
C ALA A 265 21.72 -22.63 -7.27
N THR A 266 22.72 -21.75 -7.40
CA THR A 266 22.68 -20.40 -6.85
C THR A 266 21.59 -19.58 -7.53
N HIS A 267 21.46 -19.66 -8.86
CA HIS A 267 20.42 -18.97 -9.63
C HIS A 267 19.00 -19.44 -9.26
N TRP A 268 18.77 -20.74 -9.07
CA TRP A 268 17.47 -21.23 -8.60
C TRP A 268 17.20 -20.87 -7.13
N GLY A 269 18.24 -20.85 -6.29
CA GLY A 269 18.14 -20.42 -4.90
C GLY A 269 17.75 -18.95 -4.75
N THR A 270 18.35 -18.06 -5.57
CA THR A 270 17.96 -16.65 -5.61
C THR A 270 16.51 -16.48 -6.05
N ILE A 271 16.07 -17.19 -7.10
CA ILE A 271 14.67 -17.17 -7.56
C ILE A 271 13.70 -17.55 -6.44
N ILE A 272 13.96 -18.65 -5.73
CA ILE A 272 13.08 -19.10 -4.65
C ILE A 272 13.06 -18.08 -3.50
N GLY A 273 14.22 -17.55 -3.11
CA GLY A 273 14.33 -16.53 -2.06
C GLY A 273 13.56 -15.26 -2.41
N VAL A 274 13.66 -14.83 -3.66
CA VAL A 274 12.92 -13.72 -4.26
C VAL A 274 11.41 -13.94 -4.19
N ILE A 275 10.91 -15.11 -4.59
CA ILE A 275 9.47 -15.43 -4.55
C ILE A 275 8.96 -15.37 -3.11
N ILE A 276 9.71 -15.95 -2.16
CA ILE A 276 9.35 -15.92 -0.74
C ILE A 276 9.27 -14.47 -0.23
N ALA A 277 10.22 -13.62 -0.59
CA ALA A 277 10.21 -12.22 -0.19
C ALA A 277 9.02 -11.43 -0.76
N VAL A 278 8.67 -11.65 -2.03
CA VAL A 278 7.48 -11.05 -2.65
C VAL A 278 6.21 -11.51 -1.93
N VAL A 279 6.09 -12.82 -1.62
CA VAL A 279 4.95 -13.36 -0.87
C VAL A 279 4.85 -12.75 0.53
N ILE A 280 5.98 -12.60 1.24
CA ILE A 280 6.02 -11.94 2.55
C ILE A 280 5.60 -10.47 2.43
N ALA A 281 6.11 -9.73 1.45
CA ALA A 281 5.75 -8.34 1.23
C ALA A 281 4.24 -8.19 0.95
N LEU A 282 3.68 -9.03 0.08
CA LEU A 282 2.25 -9.06 -0.21
C LEU A 282 1.41 -9.45 1.03
N ALA A 283 1.86 -10.42 1.81
CA ALA A 283 1.19 -10.84 3.04
C ALA A 283 1.17 -9.73 4.10
N VAL A 284 2.28 -8.99 4.24
CA VAL A 284 2.40 -7.82 5.11
C VAL A 284 1.43 -6.72 4.67
N LEU A 285 1.41 -6.39 3.36
CA LEU A 285 0.47 -5.41 2.81
C LEU A 285 -0.99 -5.83 3.02
N TYR A 286 -1.31 -7.10 2.78
CA TYR A 286 -2.66 -7.65 3.00
C TYR A 286 -3.08 -7.56 4.47
N ARG A 287 -2.19 -7.91 5.40
CA ARG A 287 -2.47 -7.86 6.84
C ARG A 287 -2.69 -6.44 7.33
N PHE A 288 -1.88 -5.49 6.88
CA PHE A 288 -2.06 -4.08 7.23
C PHE A 288 -3.36 -3.50 6.68
N ASN A 289 -3.77 -3.92 5.48
CA ASN A 289 -5.05 -3.48 4.91
C ASN A 289 -6.25 -4.09 5.65
N LYS A 290 -6.13 -5.34 6.13
CA LYS A 290 -7.21 -6.03 6.84
C LYS A 290 -7.49 -5.48 8.23
N ASN A 291 -6.45 -5.12 9.00
CA ASN A 291 -6.64 -4.61 10.36
C ASN A 291 -7.30 -3.22 10.40
N ARG A 292 -7.29 -2.48 9.30
CA ARG A 292 -7.88 -1.12 9.25
C ARG A 292 -9.40 -1.11 9.20
N SER A 293 -10.05 -2.14 8.66
CA SER A 293 -11.52 -2.18 8.64
C SER A 293 -12.12 -2.54 10.01
N SER A 294 -11.31 -2.96 10.97
CA SER A 294 -11.75 -3.37 12.31
C SER A 294 -11.47 -2.30 13.37
N ASP A 295 -10.37 -1.56 13.27
CA ASP A 295 -10.02 -0.52 14.25
C ASP A 295 -10.83 0.78 14.07
N GLU A 296 -11.45 0.98 12.91
CA GLU A 296 -12.34 2.13 12.65
C GLU A 296 -13.72 1.98 13.32
N LEU A 297 -14.01 0.82 13.93
CA LEU A 297 -15.26 0.58 14.67
C LEU A 297 -15.13 0.81 16.18
N GLU A 298 -13.93 0.98 16.74
CA GLU A 298 -13.71 1.14 18.19
C GLU A 298 -13.08 2.47 18.62
N ALA A 299 -12.64 3.32 17.69
CA ALA A 299 -11.93 4.58 18.01
C ALA A 299 -12.69 5.87 17.64
N GLU A 300 -14.02 5.86 17.58
CA GLU A 300 -14.82 7.07 17.38
C GLU A 300 -15.30 7.66 18.71
N ASP A 301 -14.35 8.10 19.54
CA ASP A 301 -14.62 9.08 20.60
C ASP A 301 -14.74 10.47 19.93
N LEU A 302 -15.97 10.80 19.53
CA LEU A 302 -16.55 12.13 19.35
C LEU A 302 -15.58 13.30 19.07
N SER A 303 -14.93 13.30 17.91
CA SER A 303 -14.33 14.53 17.35
C SER A 303 -15.21 15.07 16.23
N TYR A 304 -16.14 15.95 16.58
CA TYR A 304 -16.93 16.75 15.63
C TYR A 304 -16.02 17.61 14.75
N GLN A 305 -15.63 17.11 13.58
CA GLN A 305 -14.99 17.91 12.56
C GLN A 305 -16.07 18.55 11.68
N ASN A 306 -16.41 19.80 12.00
CA ASN A 306 -17.31 20.62 11.18
C ASN A 306 -16.69 20.87 9.80
N VAL A 307 -17.13 20.12 8.80
CA VAL A 307 -16.81 20.39 7.38
C VAL A 307 -17.77 21.45 6.87
N HIS A 308 -17.36 22.71 6.95
CA HIS A 308 -17.98 23.80 6.19
C HIS A 308 -17.70 23.61 4.70
N TRP A 309 -18.70 23.19 3.93
CA TRP A 309 -18.69 23.30 2.47
C TRP A 309 -19.41 24.59 2.08
N ALA A 310 -18.70 25.45 1.37
CA ALA A 310 -19.25 26.65 0.77
C ALA A 310 -20.26 26.25 -0.33
N SER A 311 -21.46 26.82 -0.27
CA SER A 311 -22.48 26.63 -1.29
C SER A 311 -22.14 27.48 -2.51
N ASP A 312 -21.96 26.86 -3.66
CA ASP A 312 -22.21 27.50 -4.94
C ASP A 312 -23.15 26.62 -5.77
N GLY A 313 -24.36 27.14 -5.96
CA GLY A 313 -25.12 27.12 -7.20
C GLY A 313 -25.41 25.79 -7.89
N THR A 314 -26.66 25.35 -7.75
CA THR A 314 -27.47 24.61 -8.75
C THR A 314 -27.01 23.21 -9.15
N GLN A 315 -27.62 22.18 -8.53
CA GLN A 315 -27.59 20.82 -9.04
C GLN A 315 -28.97 20.35 -9.53
N SER A 316 -28.97 19.98 -10.81
CA SER A 316 -29.92 19.09 -11.47
C SER A 316 -29.84 17.68 -10.87
N PHE A 317 -31.01 17.09 -10.63
CA PHE A 317 -31.18 15.71 -10.18
C PHE A 317 -30.62 14.72 -11.21
N HIS A 318 -29.60 13.96 -10.82
CA HIS A 318 -29.33 12.66 -11.42
C HIS A 318 -29.23 11.58 -10.34
N THR A 319 -30.29 10.79 -10.29
CA THR A 319 -30.41 9.51 -9.61
C THR A 319 -29.48 8.46 -10.20
N GLY A 320 -28.78 7.70 -9.35
CA GLY A 320 -28.18 6.44 -9.76
C GLY A 320 -27.19 5.87 -8.76
N LEU A 321 -27.69 5.05 -7.82
CA LEU A 321 -27.12 3.78 -7.34
C LEU A 321 -27.80 3.39 -6.02
N ALA A 322 -28.85 2.57 -6.14
CA ALA A 322 -29.54 1.99 -5.01
C ALA A 322 -28.75 0.77 -4.52
N PHE A 323 -27.98 0.94 -3.45
CA PHE A 323 -27.46 -0.17 -2.66
C PHE A 323 -28.62 -0.84 -1.93
N SER A 324 -28.89 -2.10 -2.29
CA SER A 324 -29.81 -2.97 -1.58
C SER A 324 -29.19 -3.38 -0.24
N ARG A 325 -29.59 -2.71 0.85
CA ARG A 325 -29.38 -3.16 2.23
C ARG A 325 -30.64 -3.87 2.75
N SER A 326 -30.45 -4.72 3.75
CA SER A 326 -31.36 -5.77 4.23
C SER A 326 -32.82 -5.33 4.40
N LYS A 327 -33.73 -6.27 4.11
CA LYS A 327 -35.19 -6.07 4.02
C LYS A 327 -35.86 -5.71 5.37
N ALA A 328 -35.20 -5.99 6.50
CA ALA A 328 -35.71 -5.71 7.85
C ALA A 328 -35.55 -4.25 8.28
N ASP A 329 -34.63 -3.51 7.64
CA ASP A 329 -34.22 -2.13 7.97
C ASP A 329 -35.14 -1.06 7.34
N ASN A 330 -36.14 -1.50 6.57
CA ASN A 330 -36.92 -0.64 5.68
C ASN A 330 -38.16 -0.03 6.35
N ALA A 331 -38.79 -0.70 7.32
CA ALA A 331 -40.05 -0.24 7.93
C ALA A 331 -39.86 1.06 8.76
N VAL A 332 -38.82 1.09 9.58
CA VAL A 332 -38.50 2.24 10.45
C VAL A 332 -38.08 3.46 9.63
N ARG A 333 -37.24 3.25 8.59
CA ARG A 333 -36.85 4.30 7.65
C ARG A 333 -38.05 4.84 6.86
N GLN A 334 -38.98 3.98 6.48
CA GLN A 334 -40.23 4.40 5.82
C GLN A 334 -41.10 5.26 6.75
N GLN A 335 -41.24 4.88 8.01
CA GLN A 335 -41.99 5.68 9.00
C GLN A 335 -41.38 7.07 9.20
N PHE A 336 -40.05 7.16 9.34
CA PHE A 336 -39.39 8.46 9.47
C PHE A 336 -39.50 9.31 8.20
N GLN A 337 -39.38 8.69 7.01
CA GLN A 337 -39.60 9.40 5.74
C GLN A 337 -41.04 9.90 5.58
N GLN A 338 -42.02 9.16 6.09
CA GLN A 338 -43.42 9.60 6.10
C GLN A 338 -43.59 10.81 7.03
N PHE A 339 -43.00 10.79 8.22
CA PHE A 339 -42.96 11.93 9.13
C PHE A 339 -42.31 13.17 8.49
N GLU A 340 -41.12 13.02 7.87
CA GLU A 340 -40.42 14.14 7.19
C GLU A 340 -41.28 14.74 6.05
N LYS A 341 -41.96 13.89 5.28
CA LYS A 341 -42.90 14.34 4.24
C LYS A 341 -44.10 15.08 4.81
N GLU A 342 -44.69 14.61 5.91
CA GLU A 342 -45.83 15.27 6.56
C GLU A 342 -45.44 16.62 7.16
N ALA A 343 -44.26 16.73 7.78
CA ALA A 343 -43.72 17.99 8.27
C ALA A 343 -43.43 18.97 7.11
N ALA A 344 -42.90 18.48 6.00
CA ALA A 344 -42.64 19.29 4.80
C ALA A 344 -43.94 19.85 4.18
N LYS A 345 -45.02 19.06 4.13
CA LYS A 345 -46.34 19.53 3.66
C LYS A 345 -46.89 20.68 4.50
N ARG A 346 -46.47 20.79 5.76
CA ARG A 346 -46.90 21.81 6.73
C ARG A 346 -45.92 22.98 6.88
N GLY A 347 -44.96 23.11 5.96
CA GLY A 347 -44.00 24.23 5.97
C GLY A 347 -42.91 24.14 7.04
N VAL A 348 -42.88 23.04 7.81
CA VAL A 348 -41.93 22.81 8.92
C VAL A 348 -40.98 21.65 8.62
N GLY A 349 -40.77 21.33 7.34
CA GLY A 349 -39.85 20.28 6.89
C GLY A 349 -38.38 20.63 7.13
N ARG A 350 -37.53 19.60 7.15
CA ARG A 350 -36.08 19.71 7.33
C ARG A 350 -35.39 20.33 6.11
N HIS A 351 -34.43 21.23 6.32
CA HIS A 351 -33.60 21.71 5.21
C HIS A 351 -32.53 20.68 4.81
N TYR A 352 -32.08 20.72 3.55
CA TYR A 352 -31.13 19.73 3.00
C TYR A 352 -29.83 19.61 3.84
N ASN A 353 -29.39 20.71 4.45
CA ASN A 353 -28.14 20.80 5.24
C ASN A 353 -28.37 20.83 6.75
N GLU A 354 -29.58 20.53 7.19
CA GLU A 354 -29.95 20.64 8.59
C GLU A 354 -29.87 19.28 9.27
N SER A 355 -29.16 19.23 10.41
CA SER A 355 -29.14 18.04 11.25
C SER A 355 -30.52 17.82 11.87
N ILE A 356 -30.85 16.60 12.28
CA ILE A 356 -32.17 16.31 12.87
C ILE A 356 -32.35 17.06 14.20
N SER A 357 -31.26 17.19 14.99
CA SER A 357 -31.25 17.99 16.21
C SER A 357 -31.52 19.46 15.94
N ASP A 358 -30.88 20.05 14.92
CA ASP A 358 -31.09 21.45 14.56
C ASP A 358 -32.51 21.67 14.04
N TRP A 359 -33.01 20.74 13.23
CA TRP A 359 -34.37 20.76 12.73
C TRP A 359 -35.40 20.73 13.85
N PHE A 360 -35.26 19.80 14.80
CA PHE A 360 -36.17 19.65 15.93
C PHE A 360 -36.12 20.88 16.84
N SER A 361 -34.93 21.42 17.08
CA SER A 361 -34.75 22.69 17.80
C SER A 361 -35.46 23.85 17.10
N ARG A 362 -35.34 23.97 15.76
CA ARG A 362 -36.00 25.03 14.97
C ARG A 362 -37.52 24.97 15.01
N ILE A 363 -38.09 23.77 15.02
CA ILE A 363 -39.54 23.58 15.11
C ILE A 363 -40.02 23.51 16.58
N GLY A 364 -39.14 23.73 17.56
CA GLY A 364 -39.51 23.76 18.99
C GLY A 364 -39.87 22.39 19.58
N VAL A 365 -39.51 21.30 18.90
CA VAL A 365 -39.76 19.93 19.36
C VAL A 365 -38.58 19.44 20.18
N LYS A 366 -38.85 18.94 21.40
CA LYS A 366 -37.79 18.51 22.32
C LYS A 366 -37.06 17.27 21.80
N ALA A 367 -35.74 17.38 21.66
CA ALA A 367 -34.83 16.40 21.09
C ALA A 367 -34.69 15.07 21.86
N ASN A 368 -35.36 14.88 23.00
CA ASN A 368 -35.29 13.62 23.76
C ASN A 368 -35.75 12.39 22.96
N HIS A 369 -36.45 12.60 21.84
CA HIS A 369 -37.00 11.56 20.98
C HIS A 369 -36.08 11.14 19.81
N THR A 370 -34.84 11.65 19.73
CA THR A 370 -33.92 11.37 18.59
C THR A 370 -33.02 10.16 18.79
N ASN A 371 -32.93 9.62 20.01
CA ASN A 371 -31.98 8.56 20.36
C ASN A 371 -32.27 7.25 19.60
N LEU A 372 -33.55 6.86 19.49
CA LEU A 372 -33.95 5.65 18.78
C LEU A 372 -33.71 5.76 17.26
N TYR A 373 -33.96 6.93 16.66
CA TYR A 373 -33.65 7.13 15.24
C TYR A 373 -32.14 7.09 14.96
N GLN A 374 -31.33 7.69 15.83
CA GLN A 374 -29.87 7.63 15.71
C GLN A 374 -29.37 6.18 15.81
N LYS A 375 -29.92 5.39 16.74
CA LYS A 375 -29.63 3.95 16.88
C LYS A 375 -29.90 3.17 15.59
N VAL A 376 -31.00 3.47 14.89
CA VAL A 376 -31.36 2.78 13.63
C VAL A 376 -30.56 3.27 12.43
N ARG A 377 -30.24 4.56 12.37
CA ARG A 377 -29.52 5.15 11.22
C ARG A 377 -28.02 4.83 11.26
N TYR A 378 -27.44 4.78 12.45
CA TYR A 378 -25.98 4.69 12.63
C TYR A 378 -25.54 3.40 13.34
N GLY A 379 -26.43 2.70 14.05
CA GLY A 379 -26.05 1.54 14.88
C GLY A 379 -26.00 0.19 14.18
N ASN A 380 -26.56 0.01 12.97
CA ASN A 380 -26.70 -1.31 12.32
C ASN A 380 -27.33 -2.42 13.22
N GLU A 381 -27.98 -2.05 14.33
CA GLU A 381 -28.60 -2.97 15.27
C GLU A 381 -30.03 -3.32 14.82
N GLU A 382 -30.37 -4.61 14.79
CA GLU A 382 -31.74 -5.05 14.57
C GLU A 382 -32.60 -4.75 15.79
N LEU A 383 -33.54 -3.80 15.66
CA LEU A 383 -34.50 -3.50 16.72
C LEU A 383 -35.40 -4.71 17.01
N SER A 384 -35.62 -4.95 18.30
CA SER A 384 -36.61 -5.90 18.79
C SER A 384 -38.03 -5.49 18.38
N PRO A 385 -39.01 -6.43 18.36
CA PRO A 385 -40.40 -6.09 18.08
C PRO A 385 -41.00 -5.02 19.01
N GLU A 386 -40.62 -5.04 20.28
CA GLU A 386 -41.06 -4.05 21.29
C GLU A 386 -40.50 -2.65 20.97
N GLU A 387 -39.21 -2.55 20.62
CA GLU A 387 -38.59 -1.28 20.22
C GLU A 387 -39.20 -0.70 18.92
N LYS A 388 -39.71 -1.55 18.02
CA LYS A 388 -40.40 -1.10 16.80
C LYS A 388 -41.77 -0.51 17.10
N GLU A 389 -42.50 -1.07 18.07
CA GLU A 389 -43.78 -0.50 18.53
C GLU A 389 -43.55 0.81 19.28
N ASP A 390 -42.50 0.89 20.10
CA ASP A 390 -42.09 2.12 20.77
C ASP A 390 -41.74 3.22 19.78
N PHE A 391 -40.95 2.89 18.75
CA PHE A 391 -40.61 3.84 17.68
C PHE A 391 -41.85 4.33 16.92
N ALA A 392 -42.80 3.44 16.61
CA ALA A 392 -44.04 3.83 15.93
C ALA A 392 -44.87 4.81 16.78
N ARG A 393 -45.01 4.53 18.09
CA ARG A 393 -45.68 5.43 19.03
C ARG A 393 -44.99 6.79 19.13
N GLU A 394 -43.66 6.78 19.16
CA GLU A 394 -42.84 7.99 19.21
C GLU A 394 -43.00 8.85 17.94
N MET A 395 -43.02 8.25 16.75
CA MET A 395 -43.25 8.96 15.50
C MET A 395 -44.66 9.55 15.42
N ASP A 396 -45.67 8.86 15.95
CA ASP A 396 -47.05 9.38 16.02
C ASP A 396 -47.13 10.60 16.96
N LEU A 397 -46.46 10.56 18.12
CA LEU A 397 -46.39 11.69 19.04
C LEU A 397 -45.68 12.89 18.43
N LEU A 398 -44.54 12.67 17.77
CA LEU A 398 -43.82 13.73 17.05
C LEU A 398 -44.67 14.32 15.92
N THR A 399 -45.41 13.49 15.20
CA THR A 399 -46.33 13.95 14.15
C THR A 399 -47.42 14.84 14.73
N GLN A 400 -47.99 14.49 15.89
CA GLN A 400 -48.99 15.33 16.56
C GLN A 400 -48.41 16.65 17.06
N GLU A 401 -47.19 16.66 17.59
CA GLU A 401 -46.55 17.87 18.07
C GLU A 401 -46.22 18.82 16.91
N VAL A 402 -45.73 18.27 15.79
CA VAL A 402 -45.49 19.05 14.56
C VAL A 402 -46.79 19.63 14.00
N ARG A 403 -47.93 18.94 14.15
CA ARG A 403 -49.24 19.47 13.77
C ARG A 403 -49.62 20.69 14.60
N ARG A 404 -49.46 20.62 15.92
CA ARG A 404 -49.72 21.76 16.83
C ARG A 404 -48.84 22.96 16.51
N VAL A 405 -47.54 22.73 16.32
CA VAL A 405 -46.58 23.80 15.99
C VAL A 405 -46.91 24.46 14.64
N ALA A 406 -47.42 23.69 13.67
CA ALA A 406 -47.85 24.25 12.39
C ALA A 406 -49.13 25.08 12.54
N GLU A 407 -50.08 24.66 13.38
CA GLU A 407 -51.33 25.38 13.65
C GLU A 407 -51.11 26.67 14.46
N ASP A 408 -50.12 26.73 15.35
CA ASP A 408 -49.76 27.95 16.11
C ASP A 408 -49.01 29.00 15.26
N LYS A 409 -48.59 28.66 14.03
CA LYS A 409 -47.84 29.55 13.13
C LYS A 409 -48.70 30.23 12.05
N ASP A 410 -49.93 29.75 11.85
CA ASP A 410 -50.96 30.39 11.02
C ASP A 410 -51.81 31.35 11.87
#